data_AF-A0AAV6WDZ4-F1
#
_entry.id   AF-A0AAV6WDZ4-F1
#
_cell.length_a   1.000
_cell.length_b   1.000
_cell.length_c   1.000
_cell.angle_alpha   90.00
_cell.angle_beta   90.00
_cell.angle_gamma   90.00
#
_symmetry.space_group_name_H-M   'P 1'
#
loop_
_entity.id
_entity.type
_entity.pdbx_description
1 polymer ?
#
loop_
_entity_poly.entity_id
_entity_poly.type
_entity_poly.pdbx_seq_one_letter_code
_entity_poly.pdbx_strand_id
1 'polypeptide(L)'
;MKDDKEAFFVVRKGDVIGVYKSLSDCQAQVGTSICDPPVSVYKGYSIPKDTDEYLQSYGLKNALYSIKDSDFNEALFGPLEPWDPSSCRGETSSEPVTKRRAQGAVWSDYGEAVGSMLAPSDALPKHFKLDPHRVVDQSQSVCRSCTLEFDGASKGNPGQAGAGVVLRSDDGSMICRLREGLGIATNNFAEYRGFILGLKYALSKGFTSVRVRGDSKLVCMQIQGLWKVKNQNITGLYDEAKKLKDRFHSFQIIHILRDLNSEADAQANLGVDLAEGQVQEEIDK
;
A
#
# COMPACT_ATOMS: atom_id res chain seq x y z
N MET A 1 -33.94 23.01 -2.27
CA MET A 1 -32.55 22.50 -2.15
C MET A 1 -32.12 22.78 -0.72
N LYS A 2 -31.72 21.76 0.04
CA LYS A 2 -31.22 21.89 1.42
C LYS A 2 -29.89 21.13 1.54
N ASP A 3 -28.87 21.86 1.97
CA ASP A 3 -27.70 21.40 2.72
C ASP A 3 -27.05 20.04 2.36
N ASP A 4 -26.43 19.95 1.17
CA ASP A 4 -25.32 19.02 0.91
C ASP A 4 -24.02 19.40 1.66
N LYS A 5 -24.07 20.30 2.65
CA LYS A 5 -22.90 20.85 3.36
C LYS A 5 -22.31 19.95 4.44
N GLU A 6 -23.07 18.98 4.94
CA GLU A 6 -22.64 18.08 6.03
C GLU A 6 -22.80 16.58 5.68
N ALA A 7 -22.99 16.28 4.39
CA ALA A 7 -23.13 14.90 3.91
C ALA A 7 -21.82 14.10 4.05
N PHE A 8 -21.94 12.86 4.54
CA PHE A 8 -20.87 11.87 4.57
C PHE A 8 -21.27 10.61 3.80
N PHE A 9 -20.28 9.82 3.41
CA PHE A 9 -20.46 8.59 2.64
C PHE A 9 -19.80 7.42 3.37
N VAL A 10 -20.49 6.29 3.45
CA VAL A 10 -19.96 5.03 3.98
C VAL A 10 -19.82 4.05 2.82
N VAL A 11 -18.61 3.56 2.56
CA VAL A 11 -18.32 2.59 1.51
C VAL A 11 -17.92 1.26 2.15
N ARG A 12 -18.72 0.23 1.91
CA ARG A 12 -18.41 -1.16 2.27
C ARG A 12 -17.89 -1.89 1.04
N LYS A 13 -16.73 -2.56 1.16
CA LYS A 13 -16.18 -3.45 0.13
C LYS A 13 -15.69 -4.74 0.79
N GLY A 14 -16.47 -5.81 0.66
CA GLY A 14 -16.29 -7.01 1.48
C GLY A 14 -16.45 -6.68 2.96
N ASP A 15 -15.46 -7.08 3.77
CA ASP A 15 -15.42 -6.88 5.23
C ASP A 15 -14.85 -5.51 5.64
N VAL A 16 -14.46 -4.66 4.68
CA VAL A 16 -13.84 -3.36 4.91
C VAL A 16 -14.85 -2.23 4.74
N ILE A 17 -14.99 -1.40 5.77
CA ILE A 17 -15.86 -0.21 5.77
C ILE A 17 -15.04 1.07 5.96
N GLY A 18 -15.16 1.99 4.99
CA GLY A 18 -14.54 3.31 5.01
C GLY A 18 -15.58 4.45 5.06
N VAL A 19 -15.23 5.55 5.74
CA VAL A 19 -16.11 6.73 5.88
C VAL A 19 -15.42 7.97 5.29
N TYR A 20 -16.17 8.73 4.48
CA TYR A 20 -15.68 9.82 3.64
C TYR A 20 -16.51 11.08 3.83
N LYS A 21 -15.86 12.25 3.87
CA LYS A 21 -16.51 13.58 3.99
C LYS A 21 -16.75 14.28 2.64
N SER A 22 -16.51 13.60 1.52
CA SER A 22 -16.79 14.12 0.19
C SER A 22 -17.13 13.01 -0.80
N LEU A 23 -17.96 13.34 -1.80
CA LEU A 23 -18.30 12.45 -2.92
C LEU A 23 -17.05 12.09 -3.74
N SER A 24 -16.13 13.03 -3.92
CA SER A 24 -14.89 12.83 -4.69
C SER A 24 -13.93 11.84 -4.03
N ASP A 25 -13.79 11.86 -2.69
CA ASP A 25 -12.96 10.87 -1.99
C ASP A 25 -13.57 9.45 -2.10
N CYS A 26 -14.91 9.35 -2.14
CA CYS A 26 -15.65 8.10 -2.34
C CYS A 26 -15.49 7.56 -3.77
N GLN A 27 -15.69 8.40 -4.79
CA GLN A 27 -15.56 8.01 -6.21
C GLN A 27 -14.17 7.42 -6.54
N ALA A 28 -13.11 7.93 -5.92
CA ALA A 28 -11.75 7.42 -6.06
C ALA A 28 -11.52 6.00 -5.50
N GLN A 29 -12.48 5.42 -4.76
CA GLN A 29 -12.41 4.06 -4.22
C GLN A 29 -13.43 3.10 -4.87
N VAL A 30 -14.52 3.63 -5.41
CA VAL A 30 -15.46 2.88 -6.28
C VAL A 30 -14.90 2.72 -7.70
N GLY A 31 -13.99 3.60 -8.13
CA GLY A 31 -13.34 3.54 -9.43
C GLY A 31 -12.32 2.40 -9.58
N THR A 32 -12.65 1.44 -10.43
CA THR A 32 -11.74 0.43 -11.03
C THR A 32 -10.93 -0.45 -10.05
N SER A 33 -11.44 -1.66 -9.80
CA SER A 33 -10.57 -2.82 -9.53
C SER A 33 -10.96 -3.97 -10.45
N ILE A 34 -9.98 -4.78 -10.87
CA ILE A 34 -10.21 -5.91 -11.78
C ILE A 34 -10.60 -7.18 -10.99
N CYS A 35 -10.56 -7.11 -9.65
CA CYS A 35 -11.10 -8.11 -8.72
C CYS A 35 -12.05 -7.41 -7.74
N ASP A 36 -13.37 -7.59 -7.90
CA ASP A 36 -14.39 -6.93 -7.09
C ASP A 36 -15.21 -7.94 -6.26
N PRO A 37 -15.05 -7.99 -4.92
CA PRO A 37 -16.19 -8.20 -4.05
C PRO A 37 -17.16 -7.01 -4.18
N PRO A 38 -18.48 -7.20 -3.96
CA PRO A 38 -19.47 -6.15 -4.16
C PRO A 38 -19.19 -4.92 -3.29
N VAL A 39 -19.40 -3.75 -3.88
CA VAL A 39 -19.25 -2.44 -3.21
C VAL A 39 -20.63 -1.86 -2.93
N SER A 40 -20.92 -1.57 -1.67
CA SER A 40 -22.12 -0.85 -1.25
C SER A 40 -21.73 0.54 -0.78
N VAL A 41 -22.45 1.56 -1.23
CA VAL A 41 -22.26 2.95 -0.79
C VAL A 41 -23.54 3.43 -0.12
N TYR A 42 -23.40 4.14 0.99
CA TYR A 42 -24.49 4.77 1.71
C TYR A 42 -24.19 6.25 1.91
N LYS A 43 -25.20 7.11 1.84
CA LYS A 43 -25.10 8.54 2.19
C LYS A 43 -25.76 8.77 3.55
N GLY A 44 -25.09 9.54 4.40
CA GLY A 44 -25.61 10.02 5.68
C GLY A 44 -25.51 11.54 5.77
N TYR A 45 -26.38 12.16 6.57
CA TYR A 45 -26.55 13.62 6.61
C TYR A 45 -26.20 14.27 7.96
N SER A 46 -25.97 13.47 9.00
CA SER A 46 -25.55 13.94 10.33
C SER A 46 -24.78 12.84 11.05
N ILE A 47 -23.53 13.08 11.43
CA ILE A 47 -22.81 12.22 12.38
C ILE A 47 -23.20 12.70 13.78
N PRO A 48 -23.77 11.86 14.67
CA PRO A 48 -24.05 12.26 16.05
C PRO A 48 -22.77 12.77 16.74
N LYS A 49 -22.88 13.78 17.62
CA LYS A 49 -21.70 14.36 18.29
C LYS A 49 -20.89 13.30 19.04
N ASP A 50 -21.57 12.38 19.72
CA ASP A 50 -20.96 11.25 20.41
C ASP A 50 -20.24 10.31 19.44
N THR A 51 -20.72 10.18 18.20
CA THR A 51 -20.06 9.40 17.14
C THR A 51 -18.87 10.15 16.54
N ASP A 52 -18.94 11.47 16.35
CA ASP A 52 -17.79 12.26 15.90
C ASP A 52 -16.68 12.26 16.97
N GLU A 53 -17.03 12.31 18.26
CA GLU A 53 -16.09 12.18 19.38
C GLU A 53 -15.55 10.75 19.54
N TYR A 54 -16.40 9.72 19.38
CA TYR A 54 -16.02 8.31 19.25
C TYR A 54 -14.97 8.16 18.15
N LEU A 55 -15.33 8.47 16.90
CA LEU A 55 -14.43 8.41 15.73
C LEU A 55 -13.13 9.20 15.95
N GLN A 56 -13.19 10.39 16.55
CA GLN A 56 -11.99 11.19 16.82
C GLN A 56 -11.09 10.61 17.91
N SER A 57 -11.65 10.01 18.96
CA SER A 57 -10.86 9.28 19.98
C SER A 57 -10.12 8.09 19.36
N TYR A 58 -10.71 7.46 18.35
CA TYR A 58 -10.10 6.42 17.51
C TYR A 58 -9.13 6.96 16.44
N GLY A 59 -8.83 8.27 16.46
CA GLY A 59 -7.92 8.93 15.52
C GLY A 59 -8.49 9.13 14.12
N LEU A 60 -9.81 8.96 13.93
CA LEU A 60 -10.48 8.90 12.65
C LEU A 60 -10.94 10.30 12.16
N LYS A 61 -10.00 11.25 12.10
CA LYS A 61 -10.23 12.61 11.56
C LYS A 61 -9.64 12.79 10.15
N ASN A 62 -10.53 12.98 9.16
CA ASN A 62 -10.26 13.50 7.80
C ASN A 62 -9.52 12.65 6.73
N ALA A 63 -9.51 11.30 6.77
CA ALA A 63 -9.64 10.43 5.56
C ALA A 63 -9.49 8.91 5.84
N LEU A 64 -10.12 8.10 4.97
CA LEU A 64 -9.96 6.65 4.76
C LEU A 64 -9.81 5.80 6.02
N TYR A 65 -10.90 5.12 6.38
CA TYR A 65 -10.91 4.09 7.42
C TYR A 65 -11.19 2.72 6.82
N SER A 66 -10.96 1.70 7.61
CA SER A 66 -11.18 0.30 7.26
C SER A 66 -11.58 -0.42 8.55
N ILE A 67 -12.83 -0.21 8.95
CA ILE A 67 -13.46 -0.89 10.07
C ILE A 67 -13.86 -2.29 9.58
N LYS A 68 -13.64 -3.33 10.38
CA LYS A 68 -14.09 -4.69 10.07
C LYS A 68 -15.62 -4.75 10.20
N ASP A 69 -16.29 -5.57 9.40
CA ASP A 69 -17.75 -5.74 9.50
C ASP A 69 -18.20 -6.25 10.89
N SER A 70 -17.37 -7.05 11.57
CA SER A 70 -17.57 -7.47 12.97
C SER A 70 -17.67 -6.30 13.96
N ASP A 71 -17.07 -5.16 13.61
CA ASP A 71 -16.91 -3.99 14.46
C ASP A 71 -17.87 -2.87 14.01
N PHE A 72 -18.73 -3.14 13.01
CA PHE A 72 -19.72 -2.23 12.48
C PHE A 72 -21.03 -2.31 13.28
N ASN A 73 -21.64 -1.16 13.53
CA ASN A 73 -22.94 -1.05 14.17
C ASN A 73 -23.69 0.12 13.53
N GLU A 74 -24.85 -0.15 12.93
CA GLU A 74 -25.68 0.87 12.26
C GLU A 74 -26.09 2.01 13.21
N ALA A 75 -26.26 1.71 14.51
CA ALA A 75 -26.60 2.71 15.52
C ALA A 75 -25.53 3.81 15.71
N LEU A 76 -24.29 3.59 15.26
CA LEU A 76 -23.25 4.63 15.25
C LEU A 76 -23.55 5.71 14.21
N PHE A 77 -24.06 5.36 13.03
CA PHE A 77 -24.15 6.29 11.89
C PHE A 77 -25.54 6.91 11.71
N GLY A 78 -26.54 6.46 12.47
CA GLY A 78 -27.92 6.88 12.31
C GLY A 78 -28.55 6.35 11.01
N PRO A 79 -29.63 6.97 10.51
CA PRO A 79 -30.24 6.56 9.25
C PRO A 79 -29.27 6.71 8.06
N LEU A 80 -28.93 5.59 7.44
CA LEU A 80 -28.10 5.51 6.24
C LEU A 80 -28.97 5.19 5.02
N GLU A 81 -28.91 6.04 3.99
CA GLU A 81 -29.62 5.81 2.73
C GLU A 81 -28.68 5.11 1.72
N PRO A 82 -29.07 3.97 1.11
CA PRO A 82 -28.32 3.37 0.01
C PRO A 82 -28.16 4.35 -1.15
N TRP A 83 -26.93 4.56 -1.60
CA TRP A 83 -26.58 5.53 -2.62
C TRP A 83 -26.00 4.83 -3.86
N ASP A 84 -26.63 5.01 -5.02
CA ASP A 84 -26.13 4.45 -6.29
C ASP A 84 -25.02 5.35 -6.88
N PRO A 85 -23.77 4.85 -7.02
CA PRO A 85 -22.68 5.57 -7.69
C PRO A 85 -22.97 5.87 -9.18
N SER A 86 -23.91 5.17 -9.82
CA SER A 86 -24.28 5.37 -11.22
C SER A 86 -24.99 6.71 -11.46
N SER A 87 -25.65 7.26 -10.42
CA SER A 87 -26.42 8.52 -10.47
C SER A 87 -25.60 9.76 -10.86
N CYS A 88 -24.26 9.68 -10.88
CA CYS A 88 -23.39 10.77 -11.31
C CYS A 88 -23.18 10.84 -12.84
N ARG A 89 -23.85 10.02 -13.66
CA ARG A 89 -23.75 10.05 -15.13
C ARG A 89 -24.73 11.03 -15.78
N GLY A 90 -24.52 12.33 -15.55
CA GLY A 90 -25.10 13.42 -16.32
C GLY A 90 -24.17 14.65 -16.28
N GLU A 91 -23.94 15.40 -17.36
CA GLU A 91 -24.52 15.34 -18.70
C GLU A 91 -23.41 15.29 -19.78
N THR A 92 -23.51 14.37 -20.74
CA THR A 92 -22.84 14.53 -22.04
C THR A 92 -23.90 14.78 -23.09
N SER A 93 -23.94 16.01 -23.62
CA SER A 93 -24.89 16.41 -24.66
C SER A 93 -24.86 15.45 -25.85
N SER A 94 -26.05 15.05 -26.30
CA SER A 94 -26.25 14.06 -27.36
C SER A 94 -26.33 14.69 -28.75
N GLU A 95 -25.66 14.09 -29.74
CA GLU A 95 -26.14 13.86 -31.11
C GLU A 95 -25.24 12.76 -31.76
N PRO A 96 -25.67 12.06 -32.84
CA PRO A 96 -25.38 10.63 -32.97
C PRO A 96 -24.24 10.19 -33.93
N VAL A 97 -23.90 8.91 -33.78
CA VAL A 97 -22.95 8.13 -34.59
C VAL A 97 -23.37 8.03 -36.07
N THR A 98 -22.41 8.20 -36.99
CA THR A 98 -22.45 7.52 -38.30
C THR A 98 -21.15 6.76 -38.60
N LYS A 99 -21.31 5.58 -39.23
CA LYS A 99 -20.23 4.67 -39.63
C LYS A 99 -19.73 5.02 -41.03
N ARG A 100 -18.43 4.83 -41.32
CA ARG A 100 -17.97 4.14 -42.55
C ARG A 100 -16.50 3.72 -42.50
N ARG A 101 -16.08 2.90 -43.47
CA ARG A 101 -14.84 2.10 -43.47
C ARG A 101 -14.22 2.04 -44.89
N ALA A 102 -12.99 2.56 -45.02
CA ALA A 102 -11.95 2.22 -46.01
C ALA A 102 -12.10 2.55 -47.53
N GLN A 103 -10.93 2.54 -48.20
CA GLN A 103 -10.60 2.40 -49.64
C GLN A 103 -10.43 3.65 -50.54
N GLY A 104 -9.48 3.55 -51.51
CA GLY A 104 -9.05 4.57 -52.50
C GLY A 104 -7.62 5.11 -52.24
N ALA A 105 -6.54 4.68 -52.92
CA ALA A 105 -6.06 5.02 -54.30
C ALA A 105 -5.38 6.42 -54.38
N VAL A 106 -4.07 6.58 -54.70
CA VAL A 106 -3.33 6.37 -55.98
C VAL A 106 -3.80 7.38 -57.05
N TRP A 107 -2.98 8.24 -57.69
CA TRP A 107 -1.57 8.17 -58.17
C TRP A 107 -0.94 9.58 -58.41
N SER A 108 0.39 9.64 -58.64
CA SER A 108 1.10 10.43 -59.71
C SER A 108 1.73 11.80 -59.35
N ASP A 109 2.77 12.31 -60.05
CA ASP A 109 4.10 11.77 -60.48
C ASP A 109 5.02 12.97 -60.90
N TYR A 110 6.28 12.73 -61.34
CA TYR A 110 7.34 13.69 -61.76
C TYR A 110 7.94 14.57 -60.63
N GLY A 111 9.22 14.97 -60.55
CA GLY A 111 10.46 14.74 -61.36
C GLY A 111 11.43 15.94 -61.14
N GLU A 112 12.77 15.90 -61.29
CA GLU A 112 13.79 14.84 -61.53
C GLU A 112 15.22 15.43 -61.25
N ALA A 113 16.32 14.65 -61.41
CA ALA A 113 17.75 15.08 -61.52
C ALA A 113 18.46 15.76 -60.30
N VAL A 114 19.78 15.68 -60.01
CA VAL A 114 20.96 14.83 -60.41
C VAL A 114 22.08 14.98 -59.34
N GLY A 115 23.04 14.02 -59.20
CA GLY A 115 24.34 14.30 -58.55
C GLY A 115 25.10 13.15 -57.84
N SER A 116 26.00 12.45 -58.55
CA SER A 116 27.10 11.62 -57.99
C SER A 116 28.29 12.51 -57.54
N MET A 117 29.34 12.13 -56.76
CA MET A 117 29.94 10.87 -56.24
C MET A 117 30.85 11.26 -55.01
N LEU A 118 31.77 10.52 -54.35
CA LEU A 118 32.46 9.20 -54.45
C LEU A 118 32.98 8.76 -53.04
N ALA A 119 33.98 7.86 -52.98
CA ALA A 119 34.85 7.47 -51.82
C ALA A 119 36.32 7.32 -52.34
N PRO A 120 37.37 6.69 -51.71
CA PRO A 120 37.43 5.78 -50.54
C PRO A 120 38.70 5.88 -49.61
N SER A 121 38.94 4.83 -48.80
CA SER A 121 40.19 4.42 -48.09
C SER A 121 40.56 5.15 -46.77
N ASP A 122 41.34 4.59 -45.82
CA ASP A 122 42.14 3.33 -45.85
C ASP A 122 42.38 2.66 -44.46
N ALA A 123 42.87 1.40 -44.49
CA ALA A 123 43.65 0.64 -43.50
C ALA A 123 43.06 0.16 -42.14
N LEU A 124 43.56 -1.02 -41.69
CA LEU A 124 43.31 -1.67 -40.38
C LEU A 124 44.62 -1.66 -39.49
N PRO A 125 44.86 -2.60 -38.54
CA PRO A 125 44.87 -2.26 -37.12
C PRO A 125 46.26 -2.37 -36.45
N LYS A 126 46.38 -1.92 -35.19
CA LYS A 126 47.59 -2.15 -34.37
C LYS A 126 47.29 -2.77 -33.00
N HIS A 127 48.06 -3.80 -32.67
CA HIS A 127 48.11 -4.44 -31.36
C HIS A 127 48.52 -3.46 -30.25
N PHE A 128 47.94 -3.63 -29.06
CA PHE A 128 48.61 -3.42 -27.78
C PHE A 128 48.43 -4.67 -26.91
N LYS A 129 49.45 -5.03 -26.12
CA LYS A 129 49.44 -6.21 -25.24
C LYS A 129 49.44 -5.78 -23.77
N LEU A 130 48.61 -6.49 -22.99
CA LEU A 130 48.79 -6.87 -21.58
C LEU A 130 49.21 -5.79 -20.55
N ASP A 131 48.29 -5.54 -19.61
CA ASP A 131 48.61 -5.27 -18.21
C ASP A 131 47.65 -6.08 -17.30
N PRO A 132 48.03 -7.28 -16.82
CA PRO A 132 47.11 -8.21 -16.13
C PRO A 132 47.07 -8.03 -14.60
N HIS A 133 47.40 -6.85 -14.06
CA HIS A 133 47.39 -6.58 -12.62
C HIS A 133 46.64 -5.29 -12.22
N ARG A 134 45.37 -5.20 -12.62
CA ARG A 134 44.36 -4.63 -11.72
C ARG A 134 43.72 -5.75 -10.93
N VAL A 135 44.12 -5.86 -9.65
CA VAL A 135 43.28 -6.50 -8.65
C VAL A 135 42.03 -5.63 -8.52
N VAL A 136 40.98 -6.00 -9.25
CA VAL A 136 39.64 -5.51 -8.94
C VAL A 136 39.31 -6.10 -7.57
N ASP A 137 39.25 -5.26 -6.56
CA ASP A 137 38.83 -5.66 -5.23
C ASP A 137 37.42 -6.27 -5.34
N GLN A 138 37.34 -7.60 -5.21
CA GLN A 138 36.06 -8.32 -5.21
C GLN A 138 35.45 -8.27 -3.80
N SER A 139 35.34 -7.06 -3.25
CA SER A 139 34.38 -6.70 -2.21
C SER A 139 32.95 -6.71 -2.79
N GLN A 140 32.58 -7.85 -3.39
CA GLN A 140 31.19 -8.23 -3.61
C GLN A 140 30.53 -8.31 -2.24
N SER A 141 29.97 -7.19 -1.79
CA SER A 141 29.12 -7.17 -0.61
C SER A 141 28.02 -8.21 -0.82
N VAL A 142 28.05 -9.28 -0.03
CA VAL A 142 27.09 -10.38 -0.12
C VAL A 142 25.73 -9.77 0.24
N CYS A 143 24.93 -9.50 -0.79
CA CYS A 143 23.65 -8.82 -0.62
C CYS A 143 22.71 -9.77 0.11
N ARG A 144 22.54 -9.57 1.41
CA ARG A 144 21.69 -10.41 2.25
C ARG A 144 20.26 -9.93 2.07
N SER A 145 19.48 -10.69 1.33
CA SER A 145 18.04 -10.47 1.13
C SER A 145 17.18 -11.33 2.07
N CYS A 146 15.98 -10.82 2.34
CA CYS A 146 14.96 -11.50 3.14
C CYS A 146 13.56 -11.07 2.68
N THR A 147 12.58 -11.94 2.94
CA THR A 147 11.15 -11.59 2.89
C THR A 147 10.65 -11.34 4.32
N LEU A 148 9.88 -10.28 4.51
CA LEU A 148 9.35 -9.82 5.79
C LEU A 148 7.83 -9.70 5.67
N GLU A 149 7.10 -10.46 6.47
CA GLU A 149 5.64 -10.43 6.57
C GLU A 149 5.25 -9.77 7.91
N PHE A 150 4.35 -8.79 7.92
CA PHE A 150 3.92 -8.07 9.13
C PHE A 150 2.39 -7.94 9.22
N ASP A 151 1.85 -7.91 10.44
CA ASP A 151 0.45 -7.54 10.74
C ASP A 151 0.36 -6.82 12.10
N GLY A 152 -0.76 -6.16 12.33
CA GLY A 152 -1.16 -5.62 13.64
C GLY A 152 -2.47 -6.24 14.13
N ALA A 153 -2.58 -6.41 15.45
CA ALA A 153 -3.79 -6.84 16.12
C ALA A 153 -4.18 -5.86 17.21
N SER A 154 -5.49 -5.62 17.39
CA SER A 154 -6.04 -4.94 18.55
C SER A 154 -7.42 -5.48 18.89
N LYS A 155 -7.73 -5.64 20.17
CA LYS A 155 -8.98 -6.23 20.70
C LYS A 155 -9.93 -5.11 21.14
N GLY A 156 -10.59 -4.49 20.15
CA GLY A 156 -11.01 -3.09 20.21
C GLY A 156 -10.09 -2.24 19.34
N ASN A 157 -10.33 -0.93 19.20
CA ASN A 157 -9.53 -0.12 18.26
C ASN A 157 -9.40 1.37 18.67
N PRO A 158 -8.78 1.71 19.84
CA PRO A 158 -7.85 0.84 20.52
C PRO A 158 -8.51 -0.11 21.52
N GLY A 159 -7.82 -1.21 21.74
CA GLY A 159 -7.93 -2.10 22.87
C GLY A 159 -6.55 -2.70 23.11
N GLN A 160 -6.47 -3.83 23.82
CA GLN A 160 -5.19 -4.52 23.98
C GLN A 160 -4.65 -4.96 22.62
N ALA A 161 -3.40 -4.62 22.34
CA ALA A 161 -2.82 -4.65 21.00
C ALA A 161 -1.44 -5.32 20.96
N GLY A 162 -1.14 -5.91 19.81
CA GLY A 162 0.12 -6.60 19.54
C GLY A 162 0.55 -6.42 18.08
N ALA A 163 1.86 -6.41 17.86
CA ALA A 163 2.48 -6.37 16.55
C ALA A 163 3.13 -7.72 16.23
N GLY A 164 2.99 -8.20 14.99
CA GLY A 164 3.50 -9.49 14.53
C GLY A 164 4.42 -9.36 13.33
N VAL A 165 5.49 -10.16 13.30
CA VAL A 165 6.42 -10.25 12.16
C VAL A 165 6.86 -11.68 11.92
N VAL A 166 6.98 -12.04 10.65
CA VAL A 166 7.63 -13.27 10.18
C VAL A 166 8.75 -12.89 9.22
N LEU A 167 9.95 -13.48 9.39
CA LEU A 167 11.09 -13.23 8.52
C LEU A 167 11.57 -14.54 7.88
N ARG A 168 11.77 -14.52 6.56
CA ARG A 168 12.20 -15.67 5.75
C ARG A 168 13.38 -15.32 4.86
N SER A 169 14.19 -16.31 4.52
CA SER A 169 15.21 -16.21 3.47
C SER A 169 14.58 -16.26 2.06
N ASP A 170 15.36 -16.01 1.02
CA ASP A 170 14.86 -15.94 -0.37
C ASP A 170 14.35 -17.28 -0.93
N ASP A 171 14.77 -18.40 -0.34
CA ASP A 171 14.26 -19.75 -0.59
C ASP A 171 12.95 -20.05 0.18
N GLY A 172 12.49 -19.12 1.03
CA GLY A 172 11.30 -19.25 1.86
C GLY A 172 11.52 -19.91 3.23
N SER A 173 12.75 -20.33 3.57
CA SER A 173 13.02 -20.93 4.90
C SER A 173 12.77 -19.93 6.04
N MET A 174 12.30 -20.42 7.19
CA MET A 174 12.02 -19.58 8.35
C MET A 174 13.32 -19.11 9.01
N ILE A 175 13.46 -17.79 9.19
CA ILE A 175 14.57 -17.21 9.96
C ILE A 175 14.11 -16.97 11.41
N CYS A 176 12.92 -16.38 11.58
CA CYS A 176 12.32 -16.15 12.89
C CYS A 176 10.85 -15.70 12.79
N ARG A 177 10.15 -15.82 13.91
CA ARG A 177 8.89 -15.11 14.17
C ARG A 177 9.11 -14.13 15.33
N LEU A 178 8.57 -12.91 15.24
CA LEU A 178 8.66 -11.88 16.26
C LEU A 178 7.27 -11.41 16.65
N ARG A 179 7.12 -11.03 17.92
CA ARG A 179 5.87 -10.46 18.45
C ARG A 179 6.19 -9.40 19.51
N GLU A 180 5.46 -8.29 19.50
CA GLU A 180 5.63 -7.16 20.44
C GLU A 180 4.28 -6.81 21.10
N GLY A 181 4.26 -6.70 22.42
CA GLY A 181 3.12 -6.18 23.18
C GLY A 181 3.05 -4.65 23.13
N LEU A 182 1.87 -4.11 22.84
CA LEU A 182 1.68 -2.67 22.58
C LEU A 182 0.78 -1.96 23.59
N GLY A 183 0.25 -2.68 24.58
CA GLY A 183 -0.75 -2.13 25.50
C GLY A 183 -2.01 -1.70 24.75
N ILE A 184 -2.56 -0.53 25.11
CA ILE A 184 -3.77 0.01 24.49
C ILE A 184 -3.45 0.83 23.23
N ALA A 185 -3.60 0.23 22.05
CA ALA A 185 -3.27 0.88 20.77
C ALA A 185 -4.29 0.56 19.64
N THR A 186 -4.40 1.45 18.65
CA THR A 186 -5.27 1.24 17.48
C THR A 186 -4.66 0.24 16.51
N ASN A 187 -5.48 -0.41 15.68
CA ASN A 187 -4.97 -1.38 14.71
C ASN A 187 -3.94 -0.75 13.75
N ASN A 188 -4.24 0.44 13.21
CA ASN A 188 -3.30 1.19 12.36
C ASN A 188 -1.95 1.52 13.05
N PHE A 189 -1.93 1.66 14.38
CA PHE A 189 -0.69 1.84 15.14
C PHE A 189 0.07 0.51 15.29
N ALA A 190 -0.64 -0.57 15.59
CA ALA A 190 -0.06 -1.92 15.68
C ALA A 190 0.55 -2.40 14.36
N GLU A 191 -0.13 -2.14 13.24
CA GLU A 191 0.32 -2.39 11.87
C GLU A 191 1.66 -1.69 11.57
N TYR A 192 1.75 -0.39 11.88
CA TYR A 192 2.99 0.37 11.77
C TYR A 192 4.09 -0.16 12.71
N ARG A 193 3.74 -0.63 13.90
CA ARG A 193 4.69 -1.24 14.86
C ARG A 193 5.24 -2.56 14.34
N GLY A 194 4.42 -3.44 13.76
CA GLY A 194 4.87 -4.67 13.10
C GLY A 194 5.88 -4.38 11.98
N PHE A 195 5.53 -3.44 11.07
CA PHE A 195 6.45 -2.98 10.03
C PHE A 195 7.79 -2.48 10.59
N ILE A 196 7.75 -1.62 11.61
CA ILE A 196 8.95 -1.01 12.25
C ILE A 196 9.80 -2.05 12.98
N LEU A 197 9.17 -2.97 13.73
CA LEU A 197 9.81 -4.06 14.45
C LEU A 197 10.60 -4.94 13.48
N GLY A 198 9.96 -5.35 12.39
CA GLY A 198 10.58 -6.17 11.36
C GLY A 198 11.76 -5.48 10.67
N LEU A 199 11.64 -4.20 10.30
CA LEU A 199 12.76 -3.48 9.68
C LEU A 199 13.93 -3.29 10.66
N LYS A 200 13.67 -2.94 11.93
CA LYS A 200 14.71 -2.84 12.97
C LYS A 200 15.46 -4.16 13.11
N TYR A 201 14.73 -5.27 13.16
CA TYR A 201 15.29 -6.60 13.31
C TYR A 201 16.09 -7.05 12.07
N ALA A 202 15.56 -6.89 10.86
CA ALA A 202 16.25 -7.24 9.62
C ALA A 202 17.57 -6.47 9.47
N LEU A 203 17.58 -5.17 9.80
CA LEU A 203 18.81 -4.36 9.86
C LEU A 203 19.78 -4.86 10.94
N SER A 204 19.30 -5.32 12.10
CA SER A 204 20.15 -5.83 13.19
C SER A 204 20.84 -7.17 12.85
N LYS A 205 20.20 -8.03 12.03
CA LYS A 205 20.80 -9.27 11.52
C LYS A 205 21.65 -9.04 10.25
N GLY A 206 21.79 -7.79 9.79
CA GLY A 206 22.63 -7.42 8.65
C GLY A 206 22.02 -7.70 7.27
N PHE A 207 20.69 -7.75 7.15
CA PHE A 207 20.03 -7.79 5.84
C PHE A 207 20.16 -6.43 5.15
N THR A 208 20.68 -6.43 3.92
CA THR A 208 20.89 -5.23 3.09
C THR A 208 19.76 -5.03 2.08
N SER A 209 18.96 -6.06 1.82
CA SER A 209 17.78 -6.02 0.95
C SER A 209 16.57 -6.64 1.65
N VAL A 210 15.38 -6.07 1.44
CA VAL A 210 14.13 -6.58 2.03
C VAL A 210 12.95 -6.49 1.08
N ARG A 211 12.17 -7.57 1.01
CA ARG A 211 10.83 -7.60 0.40
C ARG A 211 9.78 -7.70 1.49
N VAL A 212 9.11 -6.59 1.77
CA VAL A 212 8.04 -6.49 2.76
C VAL A 212 6.67 -6.86 2.17
N ARG A 213 5.87 -7.55 2.96
CA ARG A 213 4.48 -7.98 2.70
C ARG A 213 3.61 -7.65 3.92
N GLY A 214 2.35 -7.30 3.66
CA GLY A 214 1.28 -7.23 4.65
C GLY A 214 -0.07 -6.98 3.97
N ASP A 215 -1.19 -7.27 4.63
CA ASP A 215 -2.53 -6.95 4.12
C ASP A 215 -2.99 -5.52 4.48
N SER A 216 -2.20 -4.78 5.26
CA SER A 216 -2.43 -3.37 5.55
C SER A 216 -2.23 -2.46 4.34
N LYS A 217 -3.27 -2.31 3.51
CA LYS A 217 -3.24 -1.44 2.32
C LYS A 217 -2.87 0.00 2.67
N LEU A 218 -3.29 0.49 3.84
CA LEU A 218 -2.97 1.82 4.34
C LEU A 218 -1.46 2.00 4.55
N VAL A 219 -0.82 1.09 5.30
CA VAL A 219 0.64 1.14 5.53
C VAL A 219 1.39 0.96 4.22
N CYS A 220 1.01 -0.01 3.39
CA CYS A 220 1.66 -0.27 2.10
C CYS A 220 1.67 0.97 1.20
N MET A 221 0.50 1.61 0.99
CA MET A 221 0.38 2.78 0.11
C MET A 221 1.07 4.03 0.69
N GLN A 222 1.10 4.18 2.02
CA GLN A 222 1.81 5.29 2.68
C GLN A 222 3.33 5.10 2.60
N ILE A 223 3.87 3.91 2.87
CA ILE A 223 5.31 3.60 2.76
C ILE A 223 5.82 3.63 1.30
N GLN A 224 4.96 3.37 0.33
CA GLN A 224 5.23 3.62 -1.10
C GLN A 224 5.21 5.12 -1.46
N GLY A 225 4.70 6.00 -0.60
CA GLY A 225 4.56 7.44 -0.84
C GLY A 225 3.35 7.83 -1.70
N LEU A 226 2.48 6.87 -2.02
CA LEU A 226 1.28 7.09 -2.83
C LEU A 226 0.17 7.77 -2.03
N TRP A 227 0.05 7.44 -0.74
CA TRP A 227 -0.94 8.03 0.18
C TRP A 227 -0.25 8.92 1.23
N LYS A 228 -0.91 10.03 1.60
CA LYS A 228 -0.41 10.94 2.64
C LYS A 228 -0.88 10.49 4.02
N VAL A 229 0.02 10.52 5.00
CA VAL A 229 -0.35 10.41 6.43
C VAL A 229 -1.05 11.70 6.87
N LYS A 230 -2.16 11.57 7.61
CA LYS A 230 -2.93 12.69 8.18
C LYS A 230 -3.10 12.62 9.70
N ASN A 231 -3.02 11.42 10.29
CA ASN A 231 -3.17 11.20 11.72
C ASN A 231 -1.84 11.47 12.44
N GLN A 232 -1.82 12.43 13.37
CA GLN A 232 -0.62 12.86 14.09
C GLN A 232 0.03 11.72 14.90
N ASN A 233 -0.76 10.79 15.43
CA ASN A 233 -0.26 9.63 16.20
C ASN A 233 0.46 8.60 15.30
N ILE A 234 0.23 8.66 13.98
CA ILE A 234 0.89 7.81 12.98
C ILE A 234 2.09 8.53 12.33
N THR A 235 2.10 9.87 12.26
CA THR A 235 3.20 10.64 11.63
C THR A 235 4.58 10.27 12.19
N GLY A 236 4.72 10.13 13.51
CA GLY A 236 5.98 9.75 14.13
C GLY A 236 6.46 8.34 13.74
N LEU A 237 5.54 7.37 13.69
CA LEU A 237 5.83 6.01 13.23
C LEU A 237 6.17 5.99 11.73
N TYR A 238 5.48 6.78 10.91
CA TYR A 238 5.78 6.91 9.49
C TYR A 238 7.17 7.50 9.22
N ASP A 239 7.57 8.54 9.96
CA ASP A 239 8.90 9.13 9.83
C ASP A 239 10.01 8.18 10.31
N GLU A 240 9.77 7.35 11.33
CA GLU A 240 10.67 6.26 11.71
C GLU A 240 10.73 5.16 10.64
N ALA A 241 9.57 4.69 10.19
CA ALA A 241 9.42 3.66 9.15
C ALA A 241 10.13 4.04 7.85
N LYS A 242 10.07 5.32 7.44
CA LYS A 242 10.88 5.85 6.33
C LYS A 242 12.38 5.82 6.61
N LYS A 243 12.83 6.33 7.77
CA LYS A 243 14.27 6.30 8.14
C LYS A 243 14.83 4.89 8.22
N LEU A 244 14.01 3.88 8.52
CA LEU A 244 14.38 2.47 8.49
C LEU A 244 14.42 1.91 7.06
N LYS A 245 13.38 2.18 6.26
CA LYS A 245 13.32 1.82 4.82
C LYS A 245 14.54 2.35 4.06
N ASP A 246 14.87 3.63 4.26
CA ASP A 246 15.91 4.34 3.52
C ASP A 246 17.35 3.92 3.95
N ARG A 247 17.49 2.95 4.86
CA ARG A 247 18.77 2.29 5.23
C ARG A 247 19.06 1.00 4.46
N PHE A 248 18.08 0.43 3.75
CA PHE A 248 18.31 -0.75 2.91
C PHE A 248 18.87 -0.34 1.54
N HIS A 249 19.74 -1.18 0.97
CA HIS A 249 20.23 -1.01 -0.40
C HIS A 249 19.13 -1.33 -1.44
N SER A 250 18.27 -2.29 -1.14
CA SER A 250 17.06 -2.56 -1.90
C SER A 250 15.86 -2.74 -0.98
N PHE A 251 14.75 -2.06 -1.29
CA PHE A 251 13.51 -2.15 -0.54
C PHE A 251 12.34 -2.30 -1.49
N GLN A 252 11.53 -3.34 -1.28
CA GLN A 252 10.23 -3.52 -1.91
C GLN A 252 9.18 -3.65 -0.80
N ILE A 253 7.99 -3.06 -0.98
CA ILE A 253 6.79 -3.39 -0.19
C ILE A 253 5.64 -3.68 -1.15
N ILE A 254 4.92 -4.77 -0.88
CA ILE A 254 3.71 -5.16 -1.60
C ILE A 254 2.57 -5.44 -0.62
N HIS A 255 1.35 -5.09 -1.04
CA HIS A 255 0.12 -5.49 -0.36
C HIS A 255 -0.23 -6.93 -0.78
N ILE A 256 -0.60 -7.78 0.19
CA ILE A 256 -1.11 -9.14 -0.03
C ILE A 256 -2.52 -9.29 0.54
N LEU A 257 -3.18 -10.43 0.30
CA LEU A 257 -4.47 -10.74 0.93
C LEU A 257 -4.25 -11.34 2.33
N ARG A 258 -5.19 -11.14 3.27
CA ARG A 258 -5.05 -11.57 4.67
C ARG A 258 -4.74 -13.07 4.83
N ASP A 259 -5.38 -13.91 4.02
CA ASP A 259 -5.15 -15.36 4.01
C ASP A 259 -3.67 -15.73 3.79
N LEU A 260 -2.95 -14.90 3.01
CA LEU A 260 -1.52 -15.05 2.70
C LEU A 260 -0.60 -14.43 3.77
N ASN A 261 -1.14 -13.72 4.75
CA ASN A 261 -0.42 -13.06 5.85
C ASN A 261 -0.65 -13.76 7.21
N SER A 262 -1.27 -14.94 7.20
CA SER A 262 -1.84 -15.62 8.37
C SER A 262 -0.84 -16.00 9.48
N GLU A 263 0.44 -16.30 9.16
CA GLU A 263 1.46 -16.47 10.22
C GLU A 263 1.76 -15.14 10.95
N ALA A 264 1.74 -14.00 10.26
CA ALA A 264 1.99 -12.68 10.86
C ALA A 264 0.78 -12.20 11.70
N ASP A 265 -0.45 -12.46 11.24
CA ASP A 265 -1.68 -12.30 12.02
C ASP A 265 -1.60 -13.10 13.33
N ALA A 266 -1.18 -14.37 13.26
CA ALA A 266 -0.98 -15.20 14.44
C ALA A 266 0.09 -14.62 15.39
N GLN A 267 1.20 -14.07 14.86
CA GLN A 267 2.20 -13.38 15.70
C GLN A 267 1.64 -12.12 16.36
N ALA A 268 0.85 -11.32 15.64
CA ALA A 268 0.28 -10.08 16.16
C ALA A 268 -0.74 -10.38 17.26
N ASN A 269 -1.58 -11.40 17.07
CA ASN A 269 -2.52 -11.88 18.08
C ASN A 269 -1.80 -12.44 19.32
N LEU A 270 -0.70 -13.19 19.18
CA LEU A 270 0.13 -13.63 20.32
C LEU A 270 0.85 -12.46 21.02
N GLY A 271 1.10 -11.35 20.31
CA GLY A 271 1.65 -10.13 20.88
C GLY A 271 0.68 -9.40 21.83
N VAL A 272 -0.63 -9.58 21.66
CA VAL A 272 -1.67 -8.93 22.51
C VAL A 272 -1.56 -9.34 23.98
N ASP A 273 -1.14 -10.58 24.25
CA ASP A 273 -1.04 -11.14 25.60
C ASP A 273 0.29 -10.78 26.30
N LEU A 274 1.15 -9.97 25.66
CA LEU A 274 2.44 -9.52 26.21
C LEU A 274 2.34 -8.17 26.91
N ALA A 275 3.28 -7.91 27.82
CA ALA A 275 3.40 -6.60 28.45
C ALA A 275 3.79 -5.51 27.42
N GLU A 276 3.39 -4.26 27.66
CA GLU A 276 3.73 -3.14 26.78
C GLU A 276 5.26 -2.97 26.64
N GLY A 277 5.75 -2.97 25.40
CA GLY A 277 7.17 -2.91 25.08
C GLY A 277 7.93 -4.24 25.22
N GLN A 278 7.26 -5.33 25.61
CA GLN A 278 7.86 -6.66 25.61
C GLN A 278 7.91 -7.22 24.18
N VAL A 279 9.12 -7.49 23.69
CA VAL A 279 9.36 -8.20 22.43
C VAL A 279 9.75 -9.65 22.73
N GLN A 280 9.24 -10.60 21.94
CA GLN A 280 9.71 -11.98 21.90
C GLN A 280 10.23 -12.33 20.50
N GLU A 281 11.32 -13.11 20.47
CA GLU A 281 11.96 -13.67 19.27
C GLU A 281 11.89 -15.20 19.34
N GLU A 282 11.30 -15.82 18.33
CA GLU A 282 11.18 -17.27 18.16
C GLU A 282 11.95 -17.70 16.92
N ILE A 283 12.82 -18.71 17.08
CA ILE A 283 13.65 -19.26 16.00
C ILE A 283 13.41 -20.77 15.97
N ASP A 284 13.05 -21.31 14.81
CA ASP A 284 12.93 -22.75 14.59
C ASP A 284 14.33 -23.40 14.70
N LYS A 285 14.45 -24.51 15.44
CA LYS A 285 15.73 -25.14 15.84
C LYS A 285 16.01 -26.45 15.10
#